data_AF-A0A523YQB8-F1
#
_entry.id   AF-A0A523YQB8-F1
#
_cell.length_a   1.000
_cell.length_b   1.000
_cell.length_c   1.000
_cell.angle_alpha   90.00
_cell.angle_beta   90.00
_cell.angle_gamma   90.00
#
_symmetry.space_group_name_H-M   'P 1'
#
loop_
_entity.id
_entity.type
_entity.pdbx_description
1 polymer ?
#
loop_
_entity_poly.entity_id
_entity_poly.type
_entity_poly.pdbx_seq_one_letter_code
_entity_poly.pdbx_strand_id
1 'polypeptide(L)'
;AGMKKVIQHPDLHRPGLALTGFFERFSNKRIQILGETEMAYMSRLSLERLAEISRELFERDIPMVIVTKGITPRAEFVDAADRFHTGVFSSRLTTLELINRLSAYLEQIFAPSITVHGTLVDVYGVGLLYTGKSGIGKSEVALDLVERGHRLVADDVVRINRRGADVIIGTGEELLGHHMEIRGVGIIDIEQLFGIRSIRLQKRIEVEVNLALWSETEEYERLGVEAKRTTILGVEIPYVRVPISPGKNITVISEVIAMNHMLKVYGKDSAIEFSEKLSQRLSRKSSTRDYLESDLE
;
A
#
# COMPACT_ATOMS: atom_id res chain seq x y z
N ALA A 1 5.83 -2.72 35.27
CA ALA A 1 7.19 -2.74 34.69
C ALA A 1 7.13 -2.99 33.16
N GLY A 2 8.26 -3.09 32.45
CA GLY A 2 8.31 -3.74 31.13
C GLY A 2 8.00 -2.95 29.85
N MET A 3 8.02 -1.61 29.87
CA MET A 3 7.77 -0.79 28.66
C MET A 3 8.90 -0.81 27.60
N LYS A 4 10.03 -1.47 27.89
CA LYS A 4 11.21 -1.49 27.01
C LYS A 4 11.25 -2.68 26.04
N LYS A 5 10.32 -3.64 26.17
CA LYS A 5 10.29 -4.81 25.28
C LYS A 5 9.84 -4.40 23.87
N VAL A 6 10.53 -4.93 22.87
CA VAL A 6 10.27 -4.64 21.45
C VAL A 6 9.23 -5.62 20.91
N ILE A 7 8.20 -5.10 20.26
CA ILE A 7 7.24 -5.91 19.51
C ILE A 7 7.94 -6.37 18.22
N GLN A 8 7.94 -7.68 17.95
CA GLN A 8 8.67 -8.27 16.82
C GLN A 8 7.74 -8.78 15.70
N HIS A 9 6.44 -8.84 15.96
CA HIS A 9 5.47 -9.46 15.05
C HIS A 9 4.14 -8.71 15.09
N PRO A 10 3.46 -8.50 13.93
CA PRO A 10 2.20 -7.78 13.89
C PRO A 10 1.01 -8.59 14.43
N ASP A 11 1.03 -9.91 14.27
CA ASP A 11 -0.05 -10.76 14.80
C ASP A 11 -0.20 -10.72 16.31
N LEU A 12 -1.45 -10.83 16.74
CA LEU A 12 -1.85 -10.99 18.13
C LEU A 12 -2.04 -12.47 18.47
N HIS A 13 -1.92 -12.80 19.75
CA HIS A 13 -2.12 -14.16 20.24
C HIS A 13 -3.05 -14.20 21.44
N ARG A 14 -3.98 -15.15 21.46
CA ARG A 14 -4.83 -15.44 22.61
C ARG A 14 -4.35 -16.72 23.29
N PRO A 15 -3.78 -16.64 24.50
CA PRO A 15 -3.08 -17.76 25.12
C PRO A 15 -4.01 -18.79 25.78
N GLY A 16 -5.18 -19.08 25.23
CA GLY A 16 -6.18 -19.95 25.86
C GLY A 16 -5.65 -21.34 26.27
N LEU A 17 -4.97 -22.03 25.35
CA LEU A 17 -4.34 -23.33 25.64
C LEU A 17 -3.07 -23.21 26.49
N ALA A 18 -2.32 -22.12 26.34
CA ALA A 18 -1.13 -21.88 27.14
C ALA A 18 -1.46 -21.75 28.63
N LEU A 19 -2.62 -21.14 28.93
CA LEU A 19 -3.11 -21.05 30.30
C LEU A 19 -3.45 -22.41 30.93
N THR A 20 -3.60 -23.48 30.15
CA THR A 20 -3.78 -24.84 30.73
C THR A 20 -2.47 -25.57 30.97
N GLY A 21 -1.34 -25.00 30.53
CA GLY A 21 0.00 -25.62 30.57
C GLY A 21 0.49 -26.15 29.23
N PHE A 22 -0.27 -25.99 28.13
CA PHE A 22 0.14 -26.47 26.81
C PHE A 22 0.90 -25.38 26.03
N PHE A 23 2.23 -25.52 25.95
CA PHE A 23 3.10 -24.48 25.36
C PHE A 23 3.89 -24.91 24.11
N GLU A 24 3.72 -26.12 23.58
CA GLU A 24 4.53 -26.63 22.45
C GLU A 24 4.50 -25.74 21.20
N ARG A 25 3.40 -24.99 20.99
CA ARG A 25 3.23 -24.06 19.85
C ARG A 25 2.93 -22.63 20.31
N PHE A 26 3.44 -22.24 21.48
CA PHE A 26 3.18 -20.92 22.04
C PHE A 26 3.90 -19.81 21.26
N SER A 27 3.15 -18.81 20.81
CA SER A 27 3.68 -17.68 20.04
C SER A 27 4.19 -16.57 20.97
N ASN A 28 5.40 -16.73 21.50
CA ASN A 28 5.98 -15.79 22.46
C ASN A 28 6.35 -14.42 21.88
N LYS A 29 6.58 -14.31 20.57
CA LYS A 29 6.90 -13.03 19.90
C LYS A 29 5.70 -12.10 19.68
N ARG A 30 4.48 -12.58 19.95
CA ARG A 30 3.22 -11.87 19.70
C ARG A 30 2.72 -11.18 20.96
N ILE A 31 1.97 -10.10 20.79
CA ILE A 31 1.24 -9.48 21.90
C ILE A 31 0.16 -10.46 22.39
N GLN A 32 0.11 -10.67 23.70
CA GLN A 32 -0.85 -11.59 24.32
C GLN A 32 -2.13 -10.84 24.69
N ILE A 33 -3.29 -11.33 24.25
CA ILE A 33 -4.60 -10.74 24.52
C ILE A 33 -5.38 -11.66 25.45
N LEU A 34 -5.77 -11.15 26.63
CA LEU A 34 -6.62 -11.84 27.59
C LEU A 34 -8.06 -11.33 27.49
N GLY A 35 -8.93 -12.23 27.02
CA GLY A 35 -10.37 -12.05 26.94
C GLY A 35 -11.07 -12.45 28.23
N GLU A 36 -12.39 -12.32 28.22
CA GLU A 36 -13.24 -12.81 29.32
C GLU A 36 -13.07 -14.31 29.56
N THR A 37 -12.93 -15.11 28.51
CA THR A 37 -12.73 -16.57 28.62
C THR A 37 -11.44 -16.89 29.36
N GLU A 38 -10.33 -16.27 28.97
CA GLU A 38 -9.03 -16.46 29.59
C GLU A 38 -9.03 -15.99 31.06
N MET A 39 -9.62 -14.81 31.33
CA MET A 39 -9.73 -14.27 32.68
C MET A 39 -10.63 -15.11 33.59
N ALA A 40 -11.75 -15.60 33.07
CA ALA A 40 -12.67 -16.47 33.81
C ALA A 40 -12.07 -17.84 34.11
N TYR A 41 -11.24 -18.37 33.22
CA TYR A 41 -10.49 -19.60 33.49
C TYR A 41 -9.46 -19.35 34.62
N MET A 42 -8.66 -18.29 34.50
CA MET A 42 -7.65 -17.94 35.50
C MET A 42 -8.25 -17.66 36.88
N SER A 43 -9.45 -17.11 36.96
CA SER A 43 -10.14 -16.87 38.23
C SER A 43 -10.63 -18.15 38.92
N ARG A 44 -10.73 -19.27 38.20
CA ARG A 44 -11.08 -20.59 38.78
C ARG A 44 -9.87 -21.38 39.27
N LEU A 45 -8.66 -20.96 38.91
CA LEU A 45 -7.43 -21.61 39.37
C LEU A 45 -7.16 -21.33 40.85
N SER A 46 -6.54 -22.30 41.53
CA SER A 46 -5.91 -22.08 42.83
C SER A 46 -4.76 -21.07 42.69
N LEU A 47 -4.40 -20.41 43.80
CA LEU A 47 -3.31 -19.43 43.81
C LEU A 47 -1.98 -20.05 43.38
N GLU A 48 -1.69 -21.27 43.84
CA GLU A 48 -0.49 -22.03 43.46
C GLU A 48 -0.43 -22.27 41.95
N ARG A 49 -1.52 -22.78 41.37
CA ARG A 49 -1.57 -23.10 39.94
C ARG A 49 -1.53 -21.83 39.08
N LEU A 50 -2.18 -20.75 39.51
CA LEU A 50 -2.11 -19.46 38.83
C LEU A 50 -0.67 -18.92 38.83
N ALA A 51 0.02 -18.98 39.96
CA ALA A 51 1.40 -18.51 40.08
C ALA A 51 2.36 -19.33 39.20
N GLU A 52 2.18 -20.65 39.13
CA GLU A 52 2.93 -21.55 38.26
C GLU A 52 2.76 -21.20 36.78
N ILE A 53 1.51 -21.17 36.28
CA ILE A 53 1.21 -20.84 34.88
C ILE A 53 1.67 -19.42 34.52
N SER A 54 1.49 -18.45 35.43
CA SER A 54 1.95 -17.08 35.19
C SER A 54 3.47 -17.05 35.00
N ARG A 55 4.22 -17.75 35.85
CA ARG A 55 5.67 -17.87 35.72
C ARG A 55 6.06 -18.49 34.37
N GLU A 56 5.48 -19.64 34.02
CA GLU A 56 5.76 -20.32 32.75
C GLU A 56 5.43 -19.44 31.52
N LEU A 57 4.37 -18.63 31.60
CA LEU A 57 3.99 -17.70 30.54
C LEU A 57 5.03 -16.58 30.37
N PHE A 58 5.45 -15.97 31.47
CA PHE A 58 6.35 -14.81 31.44
C PHE A 58 7.83 -15.18 31.25
N GLU A 59 8.26 -16.38 31.64
CA GLU A 59 9.60 -16.93 31.35
C GLU A 59 9.89 -17.03 29.85
N ARG A 60 8.85 -17.09 29.02
CA ARG A 60 8.97 -17.20 27.56
C ARG A 60 9.28 -15.89 26.85
N ASP A 61 9.53 -14.82 27.62
CA ASP A 61 9.88 -13.49 27.12
C ASP A 61 8.84 -12.88 26.16
N ILE A 62 7.58 -12.89 26.58
CA ILE A 62 6.51 -12.23 25.81
C ILE A 62 6.69 -10.70 25.85
N PRO A 63 6.31 -9.98 24.76
CA PRO A 63 6.50 -8.53 24.68
C PRO A 63 5.61 -7.78 25.66
N MET A 64 4.31 -8.14 25.73
CA MET A 64 3.34 -7.54 26.62
C MET A 64 2.05 -8.37 26.67
N VAL A 65 1.23 -8.09 27.69
CA VAL A 65 -0.13 -8.62 27.85
C VAL A 65 -1.13 -7.48 27.86
N ILE A 66 -2.24 -7.62 27.14
CA ILE A 66 -3.37 -6.69 27.20
C ILE A 66 -4.62 -7.44 27.64
N VAL A 67 -5.23 -6.98 28.72
CA VAL A 67 -6.49 -7.50 29.26
C VAL A 67 -7.64 -6.64 28.76
N THR A 68 -8.67 -7.29 28.23
CA THR A 68 -9.82 -6.61 27.58
C THR A 68 -10.98 -6.40 28.55
N LYS A 69 -11.99 -5.61 28.11
CA LYS A 69 -13.23 -5.33 28.84
C LYS A 69 -13.05 -4.69 30.22
N GLY A 70 -11.90 -4.09 30.49
CA GLY A 70 -11.58 -3.48 31.79
C GLY A 70 -11.52 -4.48 32.94
N ILE A 71 -11.34 -5.77 32.65
CA ILE A 71 -11.20 -6.81 33.68
C ILE A 71 -9.86 -6.61 34.38
N THR A 72 -9.88 -6.58 35.71
CA THR A 72 -8.67 -6.48 36.52
C THR A 72 -8.07 -7.86 36.74
N PRO A 73 -6.81 -8.11 36.35
CA PRO A 73 -6.12 -9.35 36.67
C PRO A 73 -5.88 -9.50 38.17
N ARG A 74 -5.77 -10.76 38.61
CA ARG A 74 -5.36 -11.07 39.99
C ARG A 74 -3.93 -10.58 40.25
N ALA A 75 -3.65 -10.21 41.50
CA ALA A 75 -2.37 -9.64 41.91
C ALA A 75 -1.20 -10.57 41.59
N GLU A 76 -1.36 -11.88 41.80
CA GLU A 76 -0.33 -12.89 41.57
C GLU A 76 0.14 -12.93 40.10
N PHE A 77 -0.77 -12.67 39.16
CA PHE A 77 -0.44 -12.59 37.73
C PHE A 77 0.36 -11.31 37.42
N VAL A 78 -0.02 -10.18 38.02
CA VAL A 78 0.67 -8.89 37.85
C VAL A 78 2.06 -8.94 38.49
N ASP A 79 2.17 -9.50 39.69
CA ASP A 79 3.44 -9.68 40.40
C ASP A 79 4.41 -10.56 39.59
N ALA A 80 3.91 -11.63 38.97
CA ALA A 80 4.71 -12.45 38.06
C ALA A 80 5.18 -11.62 36.86
N ALA A 81 4.29 -10.85 36.23
CA ALA A 81 4.66 -10.01 35.09
C ALA A 81 5.75 -8.99 35.44
N ASP A 82 5.66 -8.37 36.62
CA ASP A 82 6.63 -7.38 37.08
C ASP A 82 8.01 -7.99 37.33
N ARG A 83 8.07 -9.22 37.89
CA ARG A 83 9.32 -9.98 38.07
C ARG A 83 10.04 -10.26 36.75
N PHE A 84 9.29 -10.53 35.68
CA PHE A 84 9.82 -10.77 34.33
C PHE A 84 9.85 -9.51 33.45
N HIS A 85 9.65 -8.33 34.06
CA HIS A 85 9.64 -7.04 33.38
C HIS A 85 8.75 -7.03 32.13
N THR A 86 7.56 -7.62 32.22
CA THR A 86 6.57 -7.65 31.15
C THR A 86 5.44 -6.68 31.47
N GLY A 87 5.09 -5.80 30.53
CA GLY A 87 3.99 -4.87 30.73
C GLY A 87 2.63 -5.56 30.64
N VAL A 88 1.78 -5.36 31.65
CA VAL A 88 0.37 -5.76 31.64
C VAL A 88 -0.48 -4.50 31.53
N PHE A 89 -1.28 -4.43 30.47
CA PHE A 89 -2.12 -3.29 30.15
C PHE A 89 -3.59 -3.71 30.23
N SER A 90 -4.47 -2.75 30.52
CA SER A 90 -5.92 -2.97 30.51
C SER A 90 -6.59 -2.04 29.51
N SER A 91 -7.53 -2.58 28.75
CA SER A 91 -8.36 -1.83 27.81
C SER A 91 -9.83 -2.10 28.12
N ARG A 92 -10.66 -1.05 28.04
CA ARG A 92 -12.13 -1.16 28.21
C ARG A 92 -12.83 -1.70 26.96
N LEU A 93 -12.12 -1.82 25.84
CA LEU A 93 -12.68 -2.33 24.58
C LEU A 93 -13.02 -3.82 24.69
N THR A 94 -13.97 -4.28 23.87
CA THR A 94 -14.21 -5.72 23.70
C THR A 94 -13.01 -6.39 23.06
N THR A 95 -12.87 -7.70 23.24
CA THR A 95 -11.74 -8.46 22.68
C THR A 95 -11.67 -8.33 21.15
N LEU A 96 -12.83 -8.39 20.46
CA LEU A 96 -12.90 -8.23 19.01
C LEU A 96 -12.50 -6.82 18.56
N GLU A 97 -13.04 -5.79 19.21
CA GLU A 97 -12.75 -4.39 18.93
C GLU A 97 -11.24 -4.09 19.10
N LEU A 98 -10.65 -4.56 20.21
CA LEU A 98 -9.24 -4.36 20.49
C LEU A 98 -8.37 -5.04 19.43
N ILE A 99 -8.67 -6.32 19.12
CA ILE A 99 -7.91 -7.09 18.12
C ILE A 99 -7.96 -6.37 16.77
N ASN A 100 -9.13 -5.96 16.30
CA ASN A 100 -9.25 -5.31 15.00
C ASN A 100 -8.46 -4.01 14.92
N ARG A 101 -8.57 -3.15 15.94
CA ARG A 101 -7.84 -1.86 15.96
C ARG A 101 -6.34 -2.04 16.07
N LEU A 102 -5.89 -2.94 16.94
CA LEU A 102 -4.47 -3.16 17.18
C LEU A 102 -3.81 -3.90 16.01
N SER A 103 -4.47 -4.90 15.44
CA SER A 103 -3.99 -5.57 14.22
C SER A 103 -3.83 -4.58 13.08
N ALA A 104 -4.84 -3.73 12.80
CA ALA A 104 -4.74 -2.73 11.74
C ALA A 104 -3.57 -1.74 11.96
N TYR A 105 -3.33 -1.34 13.21
CA TYR A 105 -2.21 -0.46 13.57
C TYR A 105 -0.85 -1.16 13.38
N LEU A 106 -0.71 -2.40 13.85
CA LEU A 106 0.53 -3.16 13.73
C LEU A 106 0.81 -3.53 12.27
N GLU A 107 -0.20 -3.92 11.50
CA GLU A 107 -0.06 -4.15 10.06
C GLU A 107 0.50 -2.92 9.34
N GLN A 108 0.09 -1.71 9.74
CA GLN A 108 0.65 -0.48 9.17
C GLN A 108 2.11 -0.26 9.55
N ILE A 109 2.51 -0.56 10.79
CA ILE A 109 3.89 -0.40 11.26
C ILE A 109 4.83 -1.42 10.62
N PHE A 110 4.40 -2.68 10.54
CA PHE A 110 5.19 -3.79 10.02
C PHE A 110 5.01 -3.97 8.50
N ALA A 111 4.27 -3.08 7.84
CA ALA A 111 4.06 -3.08 6.41
C ALA A 111 5.42 -3.09 5.67
N PRO A 112 5.64 -4.04 4.73
CA PRO A 112 6.81 -4.00 3.86
C PRO A 112 6.91 -2.65 3.15
N SER A 113 8.11 -2.08 3.16
CA SER A 113 8.39 -0.75 2.62
C SER A 113 9.64 -0.76 1.76
N ILE A 114 9.63 0.06 0.70
CA ILE A 114 10.81 0.39 -0.11
C ILE A 114 10.80 1.88 -0.40
N THR A 115 11.96 2.41 -0.77
CA THR A 115 12.10 3.76 -1.30
C THR A 115 12.54 3.68 -2.75
N VAL A 116 11.87 4.41 -3.63
CA VAL A 116 12.19 4.47 -5.06
C VAL A 116 12.44 5.90 -5.49
N HIS A 117 13.34 6.09 -6.46
CA HIS A 117 13.52 7.39 -7.10
C HIS A 117 12.44 7.59 -8.17
N GLY A 118 11.67 8.67 -8.04
CA GLY A 118 10.52 8.93 -8.89
C GLY A 118 9.68 10.09 -8.37
N THR A 119 8.59 10.38 -9.08
CA THR A 119 7.66 11.45 -8.74
C THR A 119 6.26 10.86 -8.67
N LEU A 120 5.48 11.17 -7.65
CA LEU A 120 4.12 10.64 -7.46
C LEU A 120 3.12 11.79 -7.47
N VAL A 121 2.12 11.68 -8.36
CA VAL A 121 1.09 12.72 -8.55
C VAL A 121 -0.30 12.08 -8.52
N ASP A 122 -1.25 12.76 -7.87
CA ASP A 122 -2.69 12.45 -7.88
C ASP A 122 -3.36 13.18 -9.05
N VAL A 123 -3.60 12.45 -10.14
CA VAL A 123 -4.17 12.98 -11.39
C VAL A 123 -5.61 12.49 -11.52
N TYR A 124 -6.59 13.38 -11.43
CA TYR A 124 -8.02 13.04 -11.40
C TYR A 124 -8.42 11.95 -10.40
N GLY A 125 -7.69 11.82 -9.29
CA GLY A 125 -7.94 10.76 -8.31
C GLY A 125 -7.22 9.45 -8.60
N VAL A 126 -6.36 9.37 -9.63
CA VAL A 126 -5.49 8.23 -9.93
C VAL A 126 -4.06 8.55 -9.52
N GLY A 127 -3.42 7.68 -8.74
CA GLY A 127 -2.01 7.85 -8.38
C GLY A 127 -1.07 7.37 -9.49
N LEU A 128 -0.40 8.31 -10.15
CA LEU A 128 0.60 8.06 -11.19
C LEU A 128 2.01 8.16 -10.60
N LEU A 129 2.74 7.04 -10.58
CA LEU A 129 4.17 7.01 -10.22
C LEU A 129 5.02 7.17 -11.48
N TYR A 130 5.68 8.30 -11.62
CA TYR A 130 6.62 8.58 -12.69
C TYR A 130 8.00 8.00 -12.37
N THR A 131 8.47 7.11 -13.23
CA THR A 131 9.83 6.53 -13.18
C THR A 131 10.59 6.89 -14.45
N GLY A 132 11.92 6.77 -14.42
CA GLY A 132 12.76 7.10 -15.58
C GLY A 132 14.11 7.68 -15.17
N LYS A 133 15.00 7.84 -16.16
CA LYS A 133 16.36 8.37 -15.95
C LYS A 133 16.32 9.73 -15.23
N SER A 134 17.38 10.04 -14.47
CA SER A 134 17.52 11.36 -13.84
C SER A 134 17.57 12.46 -14.91
N GLY A 135 16.90 13.59 -14.63
CA GLY A 135 16.83 14.73 -15.55
C GLY A 135 15.99 14.51 -16.81
N ILE A 136 15.16 13.46 -16.86
CA ILE A 136 14.33 13.18 -18.03
C ILE A 136 13.07 14.07 -18.10
N GLY A 137 12.71 14.79 -17.03
CA GLY A 137 11.51 15.63 -17.01
C GLY A 137 10.43 15.22 -15.99
N LYS A 138 10.74 14.38 -14.99
CA LYS A 138 9.72 13.88 -14.03
C LYS A 138 9.12 15.01 -13.19
N SER A 139 9.99 15.84 -12.61
CA SER A 139 9.61 16.98 -11.78
C SER A 139 8.87 18.05 -12.61
N GLU A 140 9.31 18.30 -13.84
CA GLU A 140 8.69 19.25 -14.76
C GLU A 140 7.27 18.83 -15.16
N VAL A 141 7.05 17.54 -15.47
CA VAL A 141 5.70 17.02 -15.73
C VAL A 141 4.81 17.13 -14.49
N ALA A 142 5.35 16.89 -13.30
CA ALA A 142 4.59 17.03 -12.07
C ALA A 142 4.22 18.50 -11.78
N LEU A 143 5.12 19.44 -12.05
CA LEU A 143 4.85 20.87 -11.91
C LEU A 143 3.73 21.32 -12.87
N ASP A 144 3.79 20.93 -14.14
CA ASP A 144 2.74 21.21 -15.12
C ASP A 144 1.38 20.63 -14.69
N LEU A 145 1.38 19.43 -14.10
CA LEU A 145 0.15 18.81 -13.59
C LEU A 145 -0.40 19.59 -12.39
N VAL A 146 0.47 20.03 -11.48
CA VAL A 146 0.07 20.87 -10.34
C VAL A 146 -0.55 22.18 -10.80
N GLU A 147 0.05 22.85 -11.78
CA GLU A 147 -0.50 24.09 -12.36
C GLU A 147 -1.90 23.87 -12.94
N ARG A 148 -2.16 22.66 -13.47
CA ARG A 148 -3.47 22.23 -14.00
C ARG A 148 -4.46 21.74 -12.93
N GLY A 149 -4.10 21.84 -11.64
CA GLY A 149 -4.98 21.53 -10.51
C GLY A 149 -4.87 20.10 -9.98
N HIS A 150 -3.89 19.32 -10.44
CA HIS A 150 -3.56 18.01 -9.86
C HIS A 150 -2.71 18.19 -8.60
N ARG A 151 -2.42 17.09 -7.89
CA ARG A 151 -1.76 17.18 -6.58
C ARG A 151 -0.45 16.42 -6.53
N LEU A 152 0.62 17.11 -6.15
CA LEU A 152 1.90 16.48 -5.85
C LEU A 152 1.80 15.68 -4.56
N VAL A 153 2.27 14.44 -4.59
CA VAL A 153 2.39 13.58 -3.40
C VAL A 153 3.83 13.56 -2.91
N ALA A 154 4.77 13.40 -3.84
CA ALA A 154 6.20 13.32 -3.59
C ALA A 154 6.96 13.60 -4.89
N ASP A 155 8.13 14.24 -4.79
CA ASP A 155 9.09 14.36 -5.88
C ASP A 155 10.46 13.81 -5.46
N ASP A 156 11.25 13.35 -6.44
CA ASP A 156 12.57 12.71 -6.29
C ASP A 156 12.57 11.37 -5.53
N VAL A 157 12.06 11.34 -4.30
CA VAL A 157 12.09 10.18 -3.40
C VAL A 157 10.67 9.81 -2.97
N VAL A 158 10.21 8.62 -3.36
CA VAL A 158 8.90 8.08 -3.00
C VAL A 158 9.09 6.86 -2.09
N ARG A 159 8.60 6.96 -0.85
CA ARG A 159 8.49 5.81 0.06
C ARG A 159 7.18 5.10 -0.23
N ILE A 160 7.28 3.82 -0.59
CA ILE A 160 6.15 2.96 -0.94
C ILE A 160 5.99 1.90 0.14
N ASN A 161 4.78 1.80 0.70
CA ASN A 161 4.42 0.79 1.69
C ASN A 161 3.27 -0.06 1.16
N ARG A 162 3.34 -1.38 1.37
CA ARG A 162 2.23 -2.29 1.04
C ARG A 162 1.19 -2.27 2.17
N ARG A 163 -0.08 -2.10 1.81
CA ARG A 163 -1.23 -2.26 2.73
C ARG A 163 -2.08 -3.43 2.25
N GLY A 164 -2.29 -4.41 3.12
CA GLY A 164 -3.01 -5.63 2.76
C GLY A 164 -2.32 -6.40 1.61
N ALA A 165 -3.12 -7.09 0.80
CA ALA A 165 -2.60 -7.99 -0.22
C ALA A 165 -2.27 -7.28 -1.56
N ASP A 166 -3.00 -6.22 -1.92
CA ASP A 166 -3.09 -5.73 -3.30
C ASP A 166 -2.99 -4.20 -3.43
N VAL A 167 -2.68 -3.51 -2.33
CA VAL A 167 -2.58 -2.05 -2.31
C VAL A 167 -1.18 -1.63 -1.93
N ILE A 168 -0.62 -0.69 -2.70
CA ILE A 168 0.61 0.02 -2.37
C ILE A 168 0.30 1.50 -2.26
N ILE A 169 0.82 2.12 -1.19
CA ILE A 169 0.64 3.54 -0.89
C ILE A 169 2.01 4.22 -0.98
N GLY A 170 2.09 5.26 -1.80
CA GLY A 170 3.26 6.14 -1.87
C GLY A 170 3.10 7.38 -0.98
N THR A 171 4.22 7.80 -0.41
CA THR A 171 4.37 8.99 0.44
C THR A 171 5.68 9.69 0.12
N GLY A 172 5.73 11.01 0.33
CA GLY A 172 7.00 11.75 0.34
C GLY A 172 7.79 11.48 1.62
N GLU A 173 9.04 11.94 1.62
CA GLU A 173 9.88 11.94 2.82
C GLU A 173 9.52 13.13 3.72
N GLU A 174 9.34 12.89 5.03
CA GLU A 174 8.87 13.91 5.98
C GLU A 174 9.79 15.15 6.04
N LEU A 175 11.09 14.97 5.81
CA LEU A 175 12.08 16.05 5.80
C LEU A 175 11.99 16.93 4.55
N LEU A 176 11.65 16.34 3.40
CA LEU A 176 11.59 17.05 2.12
C LEU A 176 10.24 17.74 1.92
N GLY A 177 9.17 17.26 2.59
CA GLY A 177 7.83 17.82 2.44
C GLY A 177 7.39 17.83 0.97
N HIS A 178 6.82 18.96 0.53
CA HIS A 178 6.41 19.18 -0.87
C HIS A 178 7.37 20.13 -1.60
N HIS A 179 8.66 20.06 -1.29
CA HIS A 179 9.68 20.78 -2.02
C HIS A 179 10.04 20.07 -3.33
N MET A 180 10.41 20.86 -4.33
CA MET A 180 10.81 20.37 -5.66
C MET A 180 12.03 21.15 -6.15
N GLU A 181 13.02 20.46 -6.71
CA GLU A 181 14.16 21.12 -7.37
C GLU A 181 13.84 21.34 -8.85
N ILE A 182 13.90 22.59 -9.30
CA ILE A 182 13.77 22.95 -10.72
C ILE A 182 15.10 23.49 -11.22
N ARG A 183 15.65 22.87 -12.26
CA ARG A 183 16.92 23.28 -12.86
C ARG A 183 16.84 24.72 -13.37
N GLY A 184 17.78 25.55 -12.96
CA GLY A 184 17.83 26.97 -13.33
C GLY A 184 16.96 27.88 -12.45
N VAL A 185 16.12 27.33 -11.57
CA VAL A 185 15.30 28.09 -10.62
C VAL A 185 15.76 27.85 -9.18
N GLY A 186 16.03 26.59 -8.81
CA GLY A 186 16.36 26.17 -7.45
C GLY A 186 15.24 25.36 -6.80
N ILE A 187 15.27 25.26 -5.47
CA ILE A 187 14.26 24.54 -4.68
C ILE A 187 13.05 25.44 -4.49
N ILE A 188 11.85 24.92 -4.78
CA ILE A 188 10.57 25.59 -4.59
C ILE A 188 9.67 24.81 -3.64
N ASP A 189 8.78 25.50 -2.94
CA ASP A 189 7.74 24.90 -2.09
C ASP A 189 6.39 24.92 -2.84
N ILE A 190 5.89 23.74 -3.18
CA ILE A 190 4.66 23.58 -3.98
C ILE A 190 3.41 23.95 -3.19
N GLU A 191 3.40 23.76 -1.87
CA GLU A 191 2.28 24.14 -1.01
C GLU A 191 2.19 25.67 -0.90
N GLN A 192 3.31 26.36 -0.73
CA GLN A 192 3.32 27.82 -0.63
C GLN A 192 2.97 28.51 -1.96
N LEU A 193 3.42 27.97 -3.08
CA LEU A 193 3.20 28.57 -4.40
C LEU A 193 1.78 28.31 -4.94
N PHE A 194 1.26 27.09 -4.77
CA PHE A 194 -0.02 26.67 -5.39
C PHE A 194 -1.14 26.37 -4.37
N GLY A 195 -0.84 26.51 -3.07
CA GLY A 195 -1.77 26.35 -1.96
C GLY A 195 -2.02 24.89 -1.56
N ILE A 196 -2.63 24.67 -0.39
CA ILE A 196 -2.91 23.33 0.19
C ILE A 196 -3.62 22.34 -0.76
N ARG A 197 -4.31 22.82 -1.80
CA ARG A 197 -5.02 21.99 -2.78
C ARG A 197 -4.08 21.29 -3.77
N SER A 198 -2.86 21.80 -3.95
CA SER A 198 -1.83 21.28 -4.86
C SER A 198 -1.04 20.11 -4.29
N ILE A 199 -1.27 19.75 -3.02
CA ILE A 199 -0.49 18.71 -2.34
C ILE A 199 -1.36 17.58 -1.79
N ARG A 200 -0.72 16.44 -1.55
CA ARG A 200 -1.30 15.28 -0.88
C ARG A 200 -0.23 14.60 -0.04
N LEU A 201 -0.57 14.15 1.16
CA LEU A 201 0.40 13.46 2.04
C LEU A 201 0.71 12.03 1.59
N GLN A 202 -0.30 11.34 1.07
CA GLN A 202 -0.19 9.96 0.62
C GLN A 202 -1.19 9.67 -0.50
N LYS A 203 -0.85 8.73 -1.37
CA LYS A 203 -1.72 8.29 -2.46
C LYS A 203 -1.46 6.82 -2.81
N ARG A 204 -2.53 6.09 -3.13
CA ARG A 204 -2.41 4.75 -3.72
C ARG A 204 -1.71 4.87 -5.07
N ILE A 205 -0.71 4.03 -5.32
CA ILE A 205 -0.08 3.96 -6.63
C ILE A 205 -0.89 3.00 -7.48
N GLU A 206 -1.44 3.51 -8.58
CA GLU A 206 -2.37 2.79 -9.44
C GLU A 206 -1.80 2.54 -10.83
N VAL A 207 -0.87 3.37 -11.29
CA VAL A 207 -0.18 3.20 -12.57
C VAL A 207 1.28 3.65 -12.43
N GLU A 208 2.21 2.84 -12.94
CA GLU A 208 3.59 3.28 -13.18
C GLU A 208 3.68 3.89 -14.58
N VAL A 209 4.15 5.14 -14.67
CA VAL A 209 4.41 5.85 -15.92
C VAL A 209 5.92 5.99 -16.10
N ASN A 210 6.50 5.13 -16.94
CA ASN A 210 7.92 5.19 -17.23
C ASN A 210 8.20 6.18 -18.36
N LEU A 211 8.84 7.30 -18.01
CA LEU A 211 9.35 8.24 -18.99
C LEU A 211 10.64 7.70 -19.61
N ALA A 212 10.67 7.65 -20.94
CA ALA A 212 11.81 7.15 -21.71
C ALA A 212 12.21 8.13 -22.81
N LEU A 213 13.48 8.16 -23.18
CA LEU A 213 13.92 8.89 -24.37
C LEU A 213 13.37 8.20 -25.61
N TRP A 214 12.92 8.99 -26.58
CA TRP A 214 12.49 8.45 -27.86
C TRP A 214 13.67 7.79 -28.60
N SER A 215 13.41 6.64 -29.20
CA SER A 215 14.36 5.88 -30.02
C SER A 215 13.71 5.44 -31.32
N GLU A 216 14.38 5.65 -32.45
CA GLU A 216 13.94 5.16 -33.77
C GLU A 216 13.98 3.63 -33.87
N THR A 217 14.82 2.99 -33.06
CA THR A 217 15.06 1.55 -33.09
C THR A 217 14.08 0.74 -32.25
N GLU A 218 13.27 1.39 -31.41
CA GLU A 218 12.28 0.72 -30.58
C GLU A 218 10.90 0.72 -31.26
N GLU A 219 10.29 -0.44 -31.42
CA GLU A 219 8.89 -0.53 -31.84
C GLU A 219 7.97 -0.13 -30.68
N TYR A 220 7.30 1.01 -30.84
CA TYR A 220 6.26 1.46 -29.92
C TYR A 220 4.92 0.79 -30.27
N GLU A 221 4.27 0.21 -29.25
CA GLU A 221 2.98 -0.44 -29.38
C GLU A 221 1.89 0.60 -29.74
N ARG A 222 1.22 0.43 -30.88
CA ARG A 222 0.28 1.41 -31.44
C ARG A 222 -1.18 1.18 -31.06
N LEU A 223 -1.54 -0.07 -30.73
CA LEU A 223 -2.93 -0.49 -30.49
C LEU A 223 -3.24 -0.64 -29.00
N GLY A 224 -2.23 -0.75 -28.13
CA GLY A 224 -2.40 -0.86 -26.67
C GLY A 224 -3.21 -2.09 -26.25
N VAL A 225 -3.07 -3.20 -26.99
CA VAL A 225 -3.88 -4.42 -26.81
C VAL A 225 -3.30 -5.26 -25.66
N GLU A 226 -1.98 -5.23 -25.45
CA GLU A 226 -1.35 -5.91 -24.32
C GLU A 226 -1.16 -4.95 -23.14
N ALA A 227 -1.86 -5.24 -22.03
CA ALA A 227 -1.71 -4.47 -20.79
C ALA A 227 -0.40 -4.87 -20.08
N LYS A 228 0.65 -4.08 -20.30
CA LYS A 228 1.91 -4.24 -19.56
C LYS A 228 1.70 -3.99 -18.07
N ARG A 229 2.37 -4.80 -17.25
CA ARG A 229 2.33 -4.75 -15.78
C ARG A 229 3.74 -4.69 -15.22
N THR A 230 3.85 -4.11 -14.04
CA THR A 230 5.07 -4.05 -13.22
C THR A 230 4.72 -4.50 -11.81
N THR A 231 5.68 -5.03 -11.07
CA THR A 231 5.47 -5.53 -9.70
C THR A 231 6.25 -4.68 -8.71
N ILE A 232 5.55 -4.09 -7.73
CA ILE A 232 6.15 -3.33 -6.64
C ILE A 232 5.68 -3.95 -5.32
N LEU A 233 6.61 -4.38 -4.45
CA LEU A 233 6.30 -5.07 -3.19
C LEU A 233 5.38 -6.30 -3.34
N GLY A 234 5.45 -6.97 -4.48
CA GLY A 234 4.59 -8.12 -4.82
C GLY A 234 3.17 -7.74 -5.26
N VAL A 235 2.90 -6.46 -5.51
CA VAL A 235 1.63 -5.97 -6.07
C VAL A 235 1.83 -5.60 -7.54
N GLU A 236 1.02 -6.18 -8.42
CA GLU A 236 1.04 -5.90 -9.85
C GLU A 236 0.19 -4.66 -10.20
N ILE A 237 0.81 -3.67 -10.84
CA ILE A 237 0.12 -2.46 -11.32
C ILE A 237 0.32 -2.29 -12.84
N PRO A 238 -0.61 -1.63 -13.55
CA PRO A 238 -0.42 -1.17 -14.92
C PRO A 238 0.89 -0.41 -15.10
N TYR A 239 1.59 -0.71 -16.19
CA TYR A 239 2.82 -0.06 -16.60
C TYR A 239 2.63 0.60 -17.96
N VAL A 240 2.93 1.90 -18.05
CA VAL A 240 2.84 2.66 -19.30
C VAL A 240 4.19 3.33 -19.56
N ARG A 241 4.81 2.97 -20.70
CA ARG A 241 6.04 3.63 -21.15
C ARG A 241 5.70 4.78 -22.08
N VAL A 242 6.13 6.00 -21.72
CA VAL A 242 5.86 7.22 -22.49
C VAL A 242 7.18 7.76 -23.06
N PRO A 243 7.35 7.75 -24.39
CA PRO A 243 8.53 8.31 -25.01
C PRO A 243 8.44 9.85 -25.06
N ILE A 244 9.47 10.51 -24.54
CA ILE A 244 9.64 11.95 -24.58
C ILE A 244 10.27 12.33 -25.90
N SER A 245 9.55 13.15 -26.66
CA SER A 245 10.01 13.76 -27.92
C SER A 245 9.57 15.23 -27.95
N PRO A 246 10.34 16.12 -28.63
CA PRO A 246 9.95 17.51 -28.80
C PRO A 246 8.51 17.64 -29.34
N GLY A 247 7.74 18.59 -28.80
CA GLY A 247 6.37 18.86 -29.21
C GLY A 247 5.28 17.95 -28.62
N LYS A 248 5.64 16.87 -27.90
CA LYS A 248 4.66 16.08 -27.14
C LYS A 248 4.39 16.73 -25.78
N ASN A 249 3.11 16.96 -25.49
CA ASN A 249 2.67 17.39 -24.18
C ASN A 249 2.45 16.16 -23.28
N ILE A 250 3.46 15.82 -22.48
CA ILE A 250 3.43 14.65 -21.57
C ILE A 250 2.37 14.82 -20.47
N THR A 251 2.07 16.05 -20.09
CA THR A 251 1.05 16.42 -19.11
C THR A 251 -0.34 16.00 -19.60
N VAL A 252 -0.69 16.29 -20.85
CA VAL A 252 -1.95 15.83 -21.47
C VAL A 252 -1.98 14.30 -21.60
N ILE A 253 -0.86 13.68 -21.98
CA ILE A 253 -0.78 12.21 -22.05
C ILE A 253 -1.03 11.59 -20.67
N SER A 254 -0.49 12.18 -19.61
CA SER A 254 -0.68 11.73 -18.23
C SER A 254 -2.15 11.77 -17.82
N GLU A 255 -2.86 12.84 -18.15
CA GLU A 255 -4.31 12.96 -17.94
C GLU A 255 -5.08 11.87 -18.69
N VAL A 256 -4.71 11.59 -19.94
CA VAL A 256 -5.30 10.50 -20.73
C VAL A 256 -5.01 9.14 -20.11
N ILE A 257 -3.80 8.90 -19.57
CA ILE A 257 -3.47 7.66 -18.86
C ILE A 257 -4.38 7.48 -17.64
N ALA A 258 -4.56 8.52 -16.83
CA ALA A 258 -5.45 8.47 -15.67
C ALA A 258 -6.91 8.19 -16.08
N MET A 259 -7.43 8.91 -17.08
CA MET A 259 -8.80 8.69 -17.59
C MET A 259 -8.98 7.29 -18.18
N ASN A 260 -8.01 6.78 -18.94
CA ASN A 260 -8.05 5.44 -19.52
C ASN A 260 -7.99 4.37 -18.43
N HIS A 261 -7.18 4.57 -17.38
CA HIS A 261 -7.17 3.69 -16.21
C HIS A 261 -8.56 3.64 -15.56
N MET A 262 -9.20 4.79 -15.33
CA MET A 262 -10.55 4.85 -14.78
C MET A 262 -11.56 4.13 -15.69
N LEU A 263 -11.50 4.30 -17.01
CA LEU A 263 -12.38 3.59 -17.94
C LEU A 263 -12.24 2.07 -17.81
N LYS A 264 -11.01 1.56 -17.72
CA LYS A 264 -10.74 0.13 -17.52
C LYS A 264 -11.28 -0.36 -16.17
N VAL A 265 -11.14 0.42 -15.11
CA VAL A 265 -11.74 0.12 -13.80
C VAL A 265 -13.28 0.06 -13.87
N TYR A 266 -13.90 0.91 -14.69
CA TYR A 266 -15.35 0.86 -14.98
C TYR A 266 -15.75 -0.22 -16.01
N GLY A 267 -14.83 -1.09 -16.42
CA GLY A 267 -15.09 -2.20 -17.33
C GLY A 267 -15.17 -1.82 -18.81
N LYS A 268 -14.67 -0.64 -19.20
CA LYS A 268 -14.58 -0.20 -20.60
C LYS A 268 -13.13 -0.25 -21.08
N ASP A 269 -12.85 -1.07 -22.08
CA ASP A 269 -11.53 -1.11 -22.74
C ASP A 269 -11.66 -0.70 -24.21
N SER A 270 -11.27 0.55 -24.51
CA SER A 270 -11.36 1.10 -25.86
C SER A 270 -10.49 0.38 -26.90
N ALA A 271 -9.39 -0.26 -26.48
CA ALA A 271 -8.54 -1.02 -27.40
C ALA A 271 -9.24 -2.33 -27.82
N ILE A 272 -9.90 -3.01 -26.89
CA ILE A 272 -10.71 -4.20 -27.16
C ILE A 272 -11.88 -3.83 -28.06
N GLU A 273 -12.65 -2.79 -27.70
CA GLU A 273 -13.79 -2.33 -28.51
C GLU A 273 -13.37 -1.94 -29.94
N PHE A 274 -12.21 -1.30 -30.08
CA PHE A 274 -11.68 -0.93 -31.38
C PHE A 274 -11.22 -2.15 -32.19
N SER A 275 -10.52 -3.09 -31.55
CA SER A 275 -10.08 -4.34 -32.16
C SER A 275 -11.27 -5.17 -32.65
N GLU A 276 -12.32 -5.28 -31.85
CA GLU A 276 -13.58 -5.94 -32.23
C GLU A 276 -14.25 -5.25 -33.42
N LYS A 277 -14.38 -3.91 -33.38
CA LYS A 277 -14.95 -3.13 -34.48
C LYS A 277 -14.12 -3.25 -35.77
N LEU A 278 -12.79 -3.29 -35.66
CA LEU A 278 -11.89 -3.45 -36.80
C LEU A 278 -12.04 -4.85 -37.39
N SER A 279 -12.08 -5.87 -36.54
CA SER A 279 -12.25 -7.28 -36.93
C SER A 279 -13.60 -7.49 -37.63
N GLN A 280 -14.68 -6.90 -37.11
CA GLN A 280 -16.00 -6.91 -37.74
C GLN A 280 -16.03 -6.21 -39.11
N ARG A 281 -15.29 -5.12 -39.29
CA ARG A 281 -15.19 -4.43 -40.59
C ARG A 281 -14.37 -5.22 -41.60
N LEU A 282 -13.32 -5.89 -41.16
CA LEU A 282 -12.47 -6.74 -42.00
C LEU A 282 -13.23 -8.00 -42.45
N SER A 283 -13.94 -8.68 -41.55
CA SER A 283 -14.76 -9.84 -41.89
C SER A 283 -15.89 -9.49 -42.87
N ARG A 284 -16.53 -8.33 -42.66
CA ARG A 284 -17.60 -7.85 -43.56
C ARG A 284 -17.07 -7.54 -44.98
N LYS A 285 -15.87 -6.95 -45.10
CA LYS A 285 -15.20 -6.74 -46.40
C LYS A 285 -14.82 -8.05 -47.08
N SER A 286 -14.39 -9.07 -46.34
CA SER A 286 -14.16 -10.42 -46.89
C SER A 286 -15.44 -11.00 -47.45
N SER A 287 -16.54 -11.03 -46.68
CA SER A 287 -17.82 -11.58 -47.13
C SER A 287 -18.42 -10.86 -48.34
N THR A 288 -18.22 -9.53 -48.46
CA THR A 288 -18.68 -8.78 -49.63
C THR A 288 -17.83 -9.07 -50.86
N ARG A 289 -16.52 -9.31 -50.68
CA ARG A 289 -15.62 -9.68 -51.76
C ARG A 289 -15.88 -11.12 -52.25
N ASP A 290 -16.09 -12.05 -51.32
CA ASP A 290 -16.43 -13.44 -51.61
C ASP A 290 -17.81 -13.55 -52.33
N TYR A 291 -18.79 -12.73 -51.94
CA TYR A 291 -20.09 -12.64 -52.62
C TYR A 291 -19.97 -12.07 -54.05
N LEU A 292 -19.16 -11.02 -54.25
CA LEU A 292 -18.92 -10.43 -55.57
C LEU A 292 -18.09 -11.33 -56.50
N GLU A 293 -17.17 -12.14 -55.97
CA GLU A 293 -16.41 -13.13 -56.75
C GLU A 293 -17.26 -14.37 -57.11
N SER A 294 -18.32 -14.67 -56.36
CA SER A 294 -19.30 -15.72 -56.71
C SER A 294 -20.35 -15.31 -57.75
N ASP A 295 -20.45 -14.01 -58.05
CA ASP A 295 -21.39 -13.40 -59.02
C ASP A 295 -20.79 -13.29 -60.45
N LEU A 296 -19.87 -14.20 -60.80
CA LEU A 296 -19.37 -14.34 -62.17
C LEU A 296 -20.19 -15.41 -62.93
N GLU A 297 -21.27 -14.97 -63.59
CA GLU A 297 -21.86 -15.65 -64.76
C GLU A 297 -20.97 -15.51 -66.00
#